data_AF-A0A965QXY5-F1
#
_entry.id   AF-A0A965QXY5-F1
#
_cell.length_a   1.000
_cell.length_b   1.000
_cell.length_c   1.000
_cell.angle_alpha   90.00
_cell.angle_beta   90.00
_cell.angle_gamma   90.00
#
_symmetry.space_group_name_H-M   'P 1'
#
loop_
_entity.id
_entity.type
_entity.pdbx_description
1 polymer ?
#
loop_
_entity_poly.entity_id
_entity_poly.type
_entity_poly.pdbx_seq_one_letter_code
_entity_poly.pdbx_strand_id
1 'polypeptide(L)'
;SRAYVEAIDAVGLECLGAPVEPLVADGSWRVGDDSSWIEVSPPRFAGLSVEYDLDYGPGPIGHQSLALRISPDSYRADLAAARTFISVEDARRLRASGLALTVTTRDLVVFDADGPVDTVLRWRDECVRHKVLDLVGDLALAGRPVHAHVRASRSGHRLNAAVAARLLAGQRRRASA
;
A
#
# COMPACT_ATOMS: atom_id res chain seq x y z
N SER A 1 3.68 8.84 4.75
CA SER A 1 4.37 8.39 5.97
C SER A 1 5.74 9.06 6.22
N ARG A 2 6.25 9.93 5.33
CA ARG A 2 7.60 10.53 5.43
C ARG A 2 7.97 11.12 6.79
N ALA A 3 7.10 11.91 7.41
CA ALA A 3 7.38 12.50 8.72
C ALA A 3 7.64 11.45 9.82
N TYR A 4 6.96 10.29 9.76
CA TYR A 4 7.19 9.19 10.69
C TYR A 4 8.52 8.48 10.42
N VAL A 5 8.87 8.30 9.15
CA VAL A 5 10.17 7.76 8.75
C VAL A 5 11.29 8.66 9.28
N GLU A 6 11.21 9.97 9.06
CA GLU A 6 12.20 10.95 9.54
C GLU A 6 12.32 10.91 11.07
N ALA A 7 11.19 10.82 11.79
CA ALA A 7 11.19 10.71 13.25
C ALA A 7 11.84 9.42 13.76
N ILE A 8 11.58 8.27 13.10
CA ILE A 8 12.19 6.98 13.45
C ILE A 8 13.69 7.00 13.13
N ASP A 9 14.09 7.51 11.96
CA ASP A 9 15.49 7.59 11.56
C ASP A 9 16.29 8.50 12.50
N ALA A 10 15.69 9.57 13.01
CA ALA A 10 16.32 10.48 13.96
C ALA A 10 16.65 9.82 15.31
N VAL A 11 15.84 8.85 15.76
CA VAL A 11 16.10 8.13 17.02
C VAL A 11 16.92 6.85 16.82
N GLY A 12 16.93 6.30 15.60
CA GLY A 12 17.65 5.08 15.25
C GLY A 12 16.93 3.80 15.66
N LEU A 13 17.54 2.65 15.32
CA LEU A 13 17.03 1.32 15.60
C LEU A 13 18.01 0.54 16.48
N GLU A 14 17.48 -0.22 17.45
CA GLU A 14 18.26 -1.14 18.27
C GLU A 14 17.94 -2.59 17.91
N CYS A 15 18.96 -3.41 17.68
CA CYS A 15 18.80 -4.82 17.36
C CYS A 15 18.69 -5.63 18.65
N LEU A 16 17.54 -6.27 18.87
CA LEU A 16 17.28 -7.08 20.06
C LEU A 16 17.87 -8.51 20.01
N GLY A 17 18.52 -8.88 18.90
CA GLY A 17 19.16 -10.20 18.72
C GLY A 17 18.21 -11.39 18.55
N ALA A 18 16.91 -11.23 18.78
CA ALA A 18 15.91 -12.27 18.54
C ALA A 18 15.49 -12.29 17.05
N PRO A 19 15.59 -13.43 16.34
CA PRO A 19 15.13 -13.53 14.97
C PRO A 19 13.61 -13.42 14.89
N VAL A 20 13.10 -12.66 13.92
CA VAL A 20 11.67 -12.62 13.60
C VAL A 20 11.43 -13.51 12.40
N GLU A 21 10.70 -14.62 12.59
CA GLU A 21 10.34 -15.49 11.47
C GLU A 21 9.36 -14.78 10.52
N PRO A 22 9.62 -14.75 9.21
CA PRO A 22 8.71 -14.12 8.25
C PRO A 22 7.47 -14.97 7.95
N LEU A 23 6.38 -14.31 7.54
CA LEU A 23 5.23 -14.94 6.90
C LEU A 23 5.57 -15.18 5.42
N VAL A 24 5.89 -16.43 5.07
CA VAL A 24 6.24 -16.80 3.70
C VAL A 24 5.02 -17.34 2.96
N ALA A 25 4.71 -16.77 1.79
CA ALA A 25 3.75 -17.37 0.87
C ALA A 25 4.33 -18.65 0.25
N ASP A 26 3.63 -19.77 0.39
CA ASP A 26 4.11 -21.10 -0.02
C ASP A 26 3.40 -21.68 -1.25
N GLY A 27 2.39 -20.99 -1.75
CA GLY A 27 1.72 -21.30 -3.00
C GLY A 27 1.07 -20.05 -3.59
N SER A 28 0.64 -20.15 -4.84
CA SER A 28 -0.06 -19.06 -5.52
C SER A 28 -1.56 -19.10 -5.25
N TRP A 29 -2.13 -17.95 -4.94
CA TRP A 29 -3.57 -17.79 -4.73
C TRP A 29 -4.00 -16.35 -4.95
N ARG A 30 -5.30 -16.16 -5.22
CA ARG A 30 -5.89 -14.84 -5.47
C ARG A 30 -7.04 -14.59 -4.49
N VAL A 31 -7.20 -13.33 -4.10
CA VAL A 31 -8.38 -12.80 -3.41
C VAL A 31 -9.00 -11.69 -4.25
N GLY A 32 -10.32 -11.54 -4.16
CA GLY A 32 -11.07 -10.56 -4.94
C GLY A 32 -11.79 -11.17 -6.15
N ASP A 33 -12.19 -10.31 -7.06
CA ASP A 33 -12.96 -10.62 -8.27
C ASP A 33 -12.24 -10.10 -9.52
N ASP A 34 -12.92 -10.12 -10.67
CA ASP A 34 -12.33 -9.70 -11.95
C ASP A 34 -12.04 -8.20 -12.02
N SER A 35 -12.70 -7.38 -11.19
CA SER A 35 -12.57 -5.92 -11.19
C SER A 35 -11.55 -5.41 -10.17
N SER A 36 -11.38 -6.13 -9.05
CA SER A 36 -10.48 -5.74 -7.97
C SER A 36 -9.93 -6.99 -7.29
N TRP A 37 -8.62 -7.14 -7.31
CA TRP A 37 -7.98 -8.36 -6.83
C TRP A 37 -6.54 -8.17 -6.36
N ILE A 38 -6.09 -9.15 -5.57
CA ILE A 38 -4.69 -9.34 -5.21
C ILE A 38 -4.33 -10.80 -5.41
N GLU A 39 -3.30 -11.05 -6.22
CA GLU A 39 -2.66 -12.34 -6.39
C GLU A 39 -1.38 -12.35 -5.56
N VAL A 40 -1.18 -13.43 -4.82
CA VAL A 40 -0.02 -13.66 -3.99
C VAL A 40 0.64 -14.93 -4.45
N SER A 41 1.95 -14.90 -4.61
CA SER A 41 2.76 -16.05 -5.01
C SER A 41 4.03 -16.14 -4.17
N PRO A 42 4.71 -17.30 -4.17
CA PRO A 42 5.97 -17.45 -3.45
C PRO A 42 6.98 -16.37 -3.84
N PRO A 43 7.76 -15.86 -2.88
CA PRO A 43 8.73 -14.81 -3.14
C PRO A 43 9.82 -15.29 -4.10
N ARG A 44 10.19 -14.45 -5.08
CA ARG A 44 11.35 -14.70 -5.96
C ARG A 44 12.69 -14.48 -5.25
N PHE A 45 12.68 -13.76 -4.13
CA PHE A 45 13.82 -13.41 -3.29
C PHE A 45 13.34 -13.15 -1.86
N ALA A 46 14.22 -13.17 -0.86
CA ALA A 46 13.83 -12.84 0.51
C ALA A 46 13.25 -11.42 0.61
N GLY A 47 12.02 -11.32 1.10
CA GLY A 47 11.27 -10.07 1.26
C GLY A 47 10.01 -9.98 0.38
N LEU A 48 9.49 -8.75 0.26
CA LEU A 48 8.26 -8.44 -0.44
C LEU A 48 8.56 -7.77 -1.80
N SER A 49 7.89 -8.22 -2.86
CA SER A 49 7.78 -7.49 -4.13
C SER A 49 6.32 -7.20 -4.42
N VAL A 50 6.06 -6.04 -5.03
CA VAL A 50 4.73 -5.59 -5.38
C VAL A 50 4.73 -5.13 -6.84
N GLU A 51 3.78 -5.65 -7.62
CA GLU A 51 3.33 -5.06 -8.88
C GLU A 51 1.91 -4.56 -8.65
N TYR A 52 1.65 -3.28 -8.90
CA TYR A 52 0.36 -2.67 -8.68
C TYR A 52 -0.12 -1.99 -9.96
N ASP A 53 -1.33 -2.34 -10.36
CA ASP A 53 -2.05 -1.75 -11.48
C ASP A 53 -3.26 -0.94 -10.95
N LEU A 54 -3.15 0.38 -11.04
CA LEU A 54 -4.20 1.31 -10.66
C LEU A 54 -4.93 1.75 -11.93
N ASP A 55 -6.25 1.71 -11.91
CA ASP A 55 -7.04 2.19 -13.03
C ASP A 55 -8.35 2.80 -12.54
N TYR A 56 -8.42 4.13 -12.64
CA TYR A 56 -9.60 4.93 -12.32
C TYR A 56 -10.41 5.30 -13.57
N GLY A 57 -10.13 4.67 -14.71
CA GLY A 57 -10.72 5.00 -15.99
C GLY A 57 -10.19 6.32 -16.57
N PRO A 58 -10.87 6.87 -17.60
CA PRO A 58 -10.52 8.16 -18.18
C PRO A 58 -10.61 9.27 -17.14
N GLY A 59 -9.55 10.07 -17.00
CA GLY A 59 -9.53 11.20 -16.09
C GLY A 59 -8.13 11.51 -15.57
N PRO A 60 -8.02 12.50 -14.65
CA PRO A 60 -6.71 13.00 -14.22
C PRO A 60 -5.96 12.10 -13.24
N ILE A 61 -6.63 11.15 -12.57
CA ILE A 61 -5.95 10.07 -11.85
C ILE A 61 -5.48 9.00 -12.85
N GLY A 62 -6.38 8.60 -13.75
CA GLY A 62 -6.09 7.74 -14.88
C GLY A 62 -5.62 6.33 -14.51
N HIS A 63 -4.92 5.72 -15.46
CA HIS A 63 -4.20 4.46 -15.29
C HIS A 63 -2.76 4.74 -14.84
N GLN A 64 -2.30 4.01 -13.83
CA GLN A 64 -0.94 4.10 -13.30
C GLN A 64 -0.46 2.70 -12.89
N SER A 65 0.79 2.37 -13.16
CA SER A 65 1.38 1.10 -12.75
C SER A 65 2.71 1.30 -12.04
N LEU A 66 3.00 0.44 -11.08
CA LEU A 66 4.26 0.44 -10.33
C LEU A 66 4.69 -0.98 -10.01
N ALA A 67 5.96 -1.29 -10.27
CA ALA A 67 6.60 -2.52 -9.84
C ALA A 67 7.80 -2.18 -8.95
N LEU A 68 7.83 -2.69 -7.72
CA LEU A 68 8.84 -2.35 -6.74
C LEU A 68 9.19 -3.54 -5.84
N ARG A 69 10.49 -3.70 -5.56
CA ARG A 69 10.96 -4.49 -4.42
C ARG A 69 10.91 -3.63 -3.17
N ILE A 70 10.24 -4.11 -2.12
CA ILE A 70 10.15 -3.38 -0.87
C ILE A 70 11.40 -3.64 -0.03
N SER A 71 12.13 -2.56 0.24
CA SER A 71 13.25 -2.50 1.17
C SER A 71 13.11 -1.20 1.99
N PRO A 72 13.86 -1.04 3.09
CA PRO A 72 13.88 0.24 3.79
C PRO A 72 14.24 1.41 2.86
N ASP A 73 15.21 1.23 1.95
CA ASP A 73 15.64 2.31 1.04
C ASP A 73 14.56 2.64 0.00
N SER A 74 13.98 1.63 -0.65
CA SER A 74 12.92 1.88 -1.63
C SER A 74 11.65 2.41 -0.95
N TYR A 75 11.33 1.98 0.27
CA TYR A 75 10.23 2.57 1.02
C TYR A 75 10.44 4.06 1.27
N ARG A 76 11.65 4.47 1.68
CA ARG A 76 12.00 5.89 1.91
C ARG A 76 11.94 6.71 0.63
N ALA A 77 12.57 6.22 -0.44
CA ALA A 77 12.74 6.96 -1.69
C ALA A 77 11.46 7.00 -2.53
N ASP A 78 10.72 5.89 -2.60
CA ASP A 78 9.66 5.69 -3.59
C ASP A 78 8.25 5.78 -3.05
N LEU A 79 8.05 5.50 -1.76
CA LEU A 79 6.70 5.34 -1.18
C LEU A 79 6.40 6.36 -0.08
N ALA A 80 7.34 6.61 0.83
CA ALA A 80 7.05 7.28 2.10
C ALA A 80 6.42 8.67 1.94
N ALA A 81 6.79 9.39 0.88
CA ALA A 81 6.23 10.71 0.59
C ALA A 81 4.98 10.69 -0.31
N ALA A 82 4.43 9.54 -0.72
CA ALA A 82 3.19 9.51 -1.51
C ALA A 82 1.99 9.91 -0.63
N ARG A 83 1.31 10.99 -1.03
CA ARG A 83 0.13 11.50 -0.31
C ARG A 83 -1.11 10.70 -0.66
N THR A 84 -2.05 10.68 0.29
CA THR A 84 -3.39 10.15 0.01
C THR A 84 -4.10 11.04 -1.01
N PHE A 85 -5.09 10.50 -1.70
CA PHE A 85 -5.75 11.21 -2.78
C PHE A 85 -7.25 10.94 -2.83
N ILE A 86 -8.00 11.90 -3.38
CA ILE A 86 -9.45 11.81 -3.52
C ILE A 86 -9.93 12.65 -4.70
N SER A 87 -11.06 12.28 -5.30
CA SER A 87 -11.76 13.14 -6.24
C SER A 87 -12.46 14.30 -5.51
N VAL A 88 -12.64 15.44 -6.18
CA VAL A 88 -13.40 16.58 -5.63
C VAL A 88 -14.84 16.20 -5.33
N GLU A 89 -15.42 15.30 -6.14
CA GLU A 89 -16.77 14.79 -5.94
C GLU A 89 -16.87 13.95 -4.65
N ASP A 90 -15.96 13.00 -4.46
CA ASP A 90 -15.92 12.17 -3.25
C ASP A 90 -15.59 13.01 -2.02
N ALA A 91 -14.72 14.01 -2.14
CA ALA A 91 -14.43 14.95 -1.06
C ALA A 91 -15.68 15.73 -0.63
N ARG A 92 -16.49 16.20 -1.60
CA ARG A 92 -17.78 16.87 -1.32
C ARG A 92 -18.76 15.92 -0.64
N ARG A 93 -18.85 14.66 -1.10
CA ARG A 93 -19.71 13.64 -0.50
C ARG A 93 -19.31 13.33 0.95
N LEU A 94 -18.01 13.15 1.22
CA LEU A 94 -17.51 12.92 2.59
C LEU A 94 -17.79 14.10 3.51
N ARG A 95 -17.59 15.33 3.03
CA ARG A 95 -17.90 16.52 3.83
C ARG A 95 -19.40 16.65 4.12
N ALA A 96 -20.24 16.35 3.13
CA ALA A 96 -21.70 16.36 3.31
C ALA A 96 -22.17 15.31 4.34
N SER A 97 -21.43 14.21 4.52
CA SER A 97 -21.70 13.21 5.56
C SER A 97 -21.02 13.51 6.91
N GLY A 98 -20.41 14.69 7.08
CA GLY A 98 -19.74 15.08 8.32
C GLY A 98 -18.36 14.47 8.54
N LEU A 99 -17.78 13.82 7.52
CA LEU A 99 -16.45 13.22 7.55
C LEU A 99 -15.39 14.17 6.92
N ALA A 100 -14.11 13.90 7.22
CA ALA A 100 -12.96 14.59 6.62
C ALA A 100 -12.96 16.13 6.76
N LEU A 101 -13.54 16.66 7.84
CA LEU A 101 -13.74 18.10 8.06
C LEU A 101 -12.43 18.91 8.23
N THR A 102 -11.34 18.26 8.64
CA THR A 102 -10.05 18.91 8.96
C THR A 102 -8.96 18.63 7.92
N VAL A 103 -9.26 17.94 6.82
CA VAL A 103 -8.24 17.53 5.85
C VAL A 103 -7.88 18.71 4.93
N THR A 104 -6.58 19.01 4.87
CA THR A 104 -6.00 20.07 4.02
C THR A 104 -5.24 19.48 2.85
N THR A 105 -5.00 20.28 1.80
CA THR A 105 -4.25 19.88 0.59
C THR A 105 -2.76 19.59 0.84
N ARG A 106 -2.26 19.87 2.05
CA ARG A 106 -0.88 19.55 2.46
C ARG A 106 -0.61 18.05 2.49
N ASP A 107 -1.60 17.28 2.95
CA ASP A 107 -1.47 15.83 3.19
C ASP A 107 -2.34 14.98 2.25
N LEU A 108 -3.25 15.63 1.52
CA LEU A 108 -4.21 15.04 0.59
C LEU A 108 -4.09 15.71 -0.78
N VAL A 109 -4.01 14.91 -1.84
CA VAL A 109 -4.17 15.38 -3.21
C VAL A 109 -5.64 15.30 -3.60
N VAL A 110 -6.26 16.45 -3.87
CA VAL A 110 -7.62 16.50 -4.41
C VAL A 110 -7.53 16.61 -5.93
N PHE A 111 -8.26 15.77 -6.65
CA PHE A 111 -8.35 15.80 -8.12
C PHE A 111 -9.70 16.37 -8.56
N ASP A 112 -9.70 17.37 -9.44
CA ASP A 112 -10.88 17.78 -10.19
C ASP A 112 -10.86 17.21 -11.61
N ALA A 113 -11.48 17.87 -12.60
CA ALA A 113 -11.47 17.40 -13.99
C ALA A 113 -10.17 17.74 -14.74
N ASP A 114 -9.47 18.79 -14.30
CA ASP A 114 -8.30 19.34 -14.96
C ASP A 114 -6.98 18.83 -14.34
N GLY A 115 -7.04 18.33 -13.10
CA GLY A 115 -5.87 17.74 -12.45
C GLY A 115 -5.88 17.85 -10.92
N PRO A 116 -4.69 17.78 -10.31
CA PRO A 116 -4.51 18.08 -8.90
C PRO A 116 -4.84 19.56 -8.59
N VAL A 117 -5.63 19.79 -7.55
CA VAL A 117 -6.08 21.13 -7.12
C VAL A 117 -5.07 21.74 -6.13
N ASP A 118 -4.62 22.97 -6.40
CA ASP A 118 -3.74 23.78 -5.54
C ASP A 118 -2.45 23.06 -5.09
N THR A 119 -2.01 22.06 -5.85
CA THR A 119 -0.79 21.30 -5.59
C THR A 119 -0.23 20.72 -6.88
N VAL A 120 1.06 20.42 -6.89
CA VAL A 120 1.68 19.52 -7.89
C VAL A 120 1.85 18.14 -7.30
N LEU A 121 1.89 17.11 -8.16
CA LEU A 121 2.25 15.76 -7.73
C LEU A 121 3.75 15.67 -7.45
N ARG A 122 4.13 14.87 -6.44
CA ARG A 122 5.52 14.55 -6.12
C ARG A 122 6.12 13.57 -7.13
N TRP A 123 5.27 12.72 -7.70
CA TRP A 123 5.57 11.86 -8.83
C TRP A 123 4.39 11.82 -9.79
N ARG A 124 4.65 11.56 -11.08
CA ARG A 124 3.57 11.38 -12.06
C ARG A 124 2.63 10.23 -11.70
N ASP A 125 3.15 9.23 -10.99
CA ASP A 125 2.50 8.01 -10.51
C ASP A 125 2.26 8.05 -8.98
N GLU A 126 2.07 9.25 -8.38
CA GLU A 126 1.91 9.39 -6.92
C GLU A 126 0.71 8.59 -6.35
N CYS A 127 -0.37 8.42 -7.12
CA CYS A 127 -1.56 7.70 -6.66
C CYS A 127 -1.30 6.19 -6.50
N VAL A 128 -0.65 5.55 -7.49
CA VAL A 128 -0.28 4.13 -7.36
C VAL A 128 0.79 3.90 -6.29
N ARG A 129 1.74 4.84 -6.12
CA ARG A 129 2.70 4.80 -5.00
C ARG A 129 1.99 4.84 -3.65
N HIS A 130 0.96 5.66 -3.50
CA HIS A 130 0.17 5.69 -2.27
C HIS A 130 -0.58 4.37 -2.04
N LYS A 131 -1.13 3.75 -3.09
CA LYS A 131 -1.78 2.42 -2.96
C LYS A 131 -0.80 1.31 -2.59
N VAL A 132 0.43 1.37 -3.07
CA VAL A 132 1.49 0.45 -2.63
C VAL A 132 1.90 0.74 -1.18
N LEU A 133 1.97 2.02 -0.78
CA LEU A 133 2.19 2.40 0.62
C LEU A 133 1.09 1.84 1.53
N ASP A 134 -0.18 1.96 1.15
CA ASP A 134 -1.32 1.40 1.88
C ASP A 134 -1.21 -0.12 2.01
N LEU A 135 -0.93 -0.82 0.90
CA LEU A 135 -0.71 -2.27 0.89
C LEU A 135 0.39 -2.69 1.86
N VAL A 136 1.55 -2.03 1.83
CA VAL A 136 2.67 -2.33 2.73
C VAL A 136 2.27 -2.13 4.19
N GLY A 137 1.54 -1.03 4.48
CA GLY A 137 1.03 -0.75 5.83
C GLY A 137 0.03 -1.81 6.32
N ASP A 138 -0.95 -2.17 5.49
CA ASP A 138 -1.97 -3.17 5.82
C ASP A 138 -1.36 -4.56 6.04
N LEU A 139 -0.38 -4.96 5.23
CA LEU A 139 0.35 -6.22 5.43
C LEU A 139 1.17 -6.22 6.72
N ALA A 140 1.72 -5.06 7.12
CA ALA A 140 2.47 -4.93 8.37
C ALA A 140 1.60 -5.18 9.61
N LEU A 141 0.27 -5.02 9.51
CA LEU A 141 -0.67 -5.38 10.60
C LEU A 141 -0.66 -6.88 10.95
N ALA A 142 -0.09 -7.73 10.09
CA ALA A 142 0.15 -9.14 10.43
C ALA A 142 1.23 -9.33 11.51
N GLY A 143 1.96 -8.26 11.89
CA GLY A 143 2.92 -8.24 12.99
C GLY A 143 4.25 -8.94 12.71
N ARG A 144 4.47 -9.41 11.48
CA ARG A 144 5.67 -10.14 11.04
C ARG A 144 6.04 -9.74 9.61
N PRO A 145 7.33 -9.76 9.22
CA PRO A 145 7.73 -9.48 7.85
C PRO A 145 7.06 -10.45 6.87
N VAL A 146 6.51 -9.92 5.78
CA VAL A 146 5.88 -10.74 4.73
C VAL A 146 6.89 -11.02 3.62
N HIS A 147 7.06 -12.29 3.26
CA HIS A 147 7.86 -12.73 2.13
C HIS A 147 6.94 -13.29 1.05
N ALA A 148 6.70 -12.49 0.02
CA ALA A 148 5.81 -12.83 -1.09
C ALA A 148 6.10 -11.99 -2.33
N HIS A 149 5.62 -12.47 -3.47
CA HIS A 149 5.40 -11.63 -4.65
C HIS A 149 3.91 -11.35 -4.79
N VAL A 150 3.55 -10.06 -4.74
CA VAL A 150 2.17 -9.57 -4.75
C VAL A 150 1.90 -8.84 -6.04
N ARG A 151 0.82 -9.22 -6.73
CA ARG A 151 0.24 -8.46 -7.84
C ARG A 151 -1.12 -7.96 -7.41
N ALA A 152 -1.38 -6.67 -7.56
CA ALA A 152 -2.65 -6.08 -7.18
C ALA A 152 -3.21 -5.26 -8.34
N SER A 153 -4.53 -5.35 -8.54
CA SER A 153 -5.25 -4.49 -9.47
C SER A 153 -6.44 -3.86 -8.75
N ARG A 154 -6.49 -2.53 -8.77
CA ARG A 154 -7.56 -1.72 -8.15
C ARG A 154 -7.92 -2.18 -6.72
N SER A 155 -6.94 -2.62 -5.93
CA SER A 155 -7.19 -3.16 -4.60
C SER A 155 -7.39 -2.06 -3.55
N GLY A 156 -8.01 -2.41 -2.42
CA GLY A 156 -8.13 -1.52 -1.27
C GLY A 156 -7.97 -2.27 0.05
N HIS A 157 -8.08 -1.55 1.17
CA HIS A 157 -7.81 -2.07 2.51
C HIS A 157 -8.51 -3.40 2.82
N ARG A 158 -9.74 -3.61 2.34
CA ARG A 158 -10.47 -4.88 2.52
C ARG A 158 -9.72 -6.07 1.93
N LEU A 159 -9.20 -5.95 0.71
CA LEU A 159 -8.44 -7.02 0.05
C LEU A 159 -7.06 -7.17 0.68
N ASN A 160 -6.40 -6.07 1.03
CA ASN A 160 -5.10 -6.10 1.70
C ASN A 160 -5.20 -6.84 3.05
N ALA A 161 -6.23 -6.56 3.85
CA ALA A 161 -6.50 -7.25 5.11
C ALA A 161 -6.82 -8.74 4.90
N ALA A 162 -7.55 -9.09 3.84
CA ALA A 162 -7.83 -10.49 3.49
C ALA A 162 -6.54 -11.27 3.14
N VAL A 163 -5.59 -10.62 2.45
CA VAL A 163 -4.25 -11.17 2.19
C VAL A 163 -3.50 -11.41 3.50
N ALA A 164 -3.42 -10.40 4.37
CA ALA A 164 -2.74 -10.51 5.67
C ALA A 164 -3.32 -11.66 6.52
N ALA A 165 -4.65 -11.75 6.61
CA ALA A 165 -5.33 -12.82 7.32
C ALA A 165 -5.03 -14.22 6.75
N ARG A 166 -4.98 -14.35 5.42
CA ARG A 166 -4.68 -15.62 4.76
C ARG A 166 -3.23 -16.06 4.96
N LEU A 167 -2.28 -15.13 4.93
CA LEU A 167 -0.87 -15.40 5.24
C LEU A 167 -0.70 -15.92 6.67
N LEU A 168 -1.39 -15.29 7.63
CA LEU A 168 -1.40 -15.73 9.04
C LEU A 168 -2.00 -17.15 9.20
N ALA A 169 -3.11 -17.43 8.51
CA ALA A 169 -3.75 -18.73 8.56
C ALA A 169 -2.89 -19.85 7.96
N GLY A 170 -2.14 -19.58 6.89
CA GLY A 170 -1.23 -20.55 6.26
C GLY A 170 -0.12 -21.01 7.19
N GLN A 171 0.44 -20.11 8.00
CA GLN A 171 1.51 -20.44 8.95
C GLN A 171 1.05 -21.32 10.11
N ARG A 172 -0.16 -21.12 10.63
CA ARG A 172 -0.71 -21.97 11.70
C ARG A 172 -0.80 -23.45 11.29
N ARG A 173 -1.11 -23.72 10.02
CA ARG A 173 -1.18 -25.09 9.50
C ARG A 173 0.17 -25.79 9.49
N ARG A 174 1.27 -25.04 9.31
CA ARG A 174 2.64 -25.58 9.37
C ARG A 174 3.13 -25.82 10.79
N ALA A 175 2.72 -24.99 11.75
CA ALA A 175 3.09 -25.19 13.16
C ALA A 175 2.35 -26.38 13.81
N SER A 176 1.22 -26.80 13.26
CA SER A 176 0.40 -27.93 13.72
C SER A 176 0.63 -29.24 12.97
N ALA A 177 1.51 -29.27 11.96
CA ALA A 177 1.81 -30.43 11.12
C ALA A 177 3.23 -30.93 11.39
#